data_AF-A0A1J5ISU4-F1
#
_entry.id   AF-A0A1J5ISU4-F1
#
_cell.length_a   1.000
_cell.length_b   1.000
_cell.length_c   1.000
_cell.angle_alpha   90.00
_cell.angle_beta   90.00
_cell.angle_gamma   90.00
#
_symmetry.space_group_name_H-M   'P 1'
#
loop_
_entity.id
_entity.type
_entity.pdbx_description
1 polymer ?
#
loop_
_entity_poly.entity_id
_entity_poly.type
_entity_poly.pdbx_seq_one_letter_code
_entity_poly.pdbx_strand_id
1 'polypeptide(L)'
;MVLSVSIDLNQTIIIEFELQAKQQLMFQALLQGEDGLGLVRCVDGIQQLWTTTGQFERLQVWLAALPENLQVHQLRSYTWSGASV
;
A
#
# COMPACT_ATOMS: atom_id res chain seq x y z
N MET A 1 14.99 16.25 -26.57
CA MET A 1 13.84 15.33 -26.71
C MET A 1 13.53 14.82 -25.31
N VAL A 2 12.54 15.43 -24.64
CA VAL A 2 12.12 15.00 -23.30
C VAL A 2 11.09 13.91 -23.51
N LEU A 3 11.41 12.67 -23.11
CA LEU A 3 10.44 11.58 -23.11
C LEU A 3 9.37 11.90 -22.07
N SER A 4 8.21 12.33 -22.52
CA SER A 4 7.02 12.47 -21.66
C SER A 4 6.56 11.06 -21.29
N VAL A 5 7.00 10.56 -20.14
CA VAL A 5 6.46 9.33 -19.58
C VAL A 5 5.02 9.62 -19.15
N SER A 6 4.05 9.06 -19.86
CA SER A 6 2.65 9.08 -19.44
C SER A 6 2.51 8.14 -18.23
N ILE A 7 2.43 8.71 -17.03
CA ILE A 7 2.16 7.96 -15.81
C ILE A 7 0.67 7.67 -15.76
N ASP A 8 0.30 6.39 -15.80
CA ASP A 8 -1.07 5.98 -15.52
C ASP A 8 -1.33 6.11 -14.00
N LEU A 9 -2.15 7.10 -13.63
CA LEU A 9 -2.52 7.36 -12.24
C LEU A 9 -3.42 6.27 -11.65
N ASN A 10 -4.06 5.46 -12.50
CA ASN A 10 -4.95 4.37 -12.08
C ASN A 10 -4.23 3.03 -11.99
N GLN A 11 -2.95 2.97 -12.37
CA GLN A 11 -2.14 1.76 -12.23
C GLN A 11 -2.12 1.34 -10.75
N THR A 12 -2.54 0.10 -10.48
CA THR A 12 -2.59 -0.45 -9.13
C THR A 12 -1.18 -0.81 -8.67
N ILE A 13 -0.84 -0.43 -7.45
CA ILE A 13 0.40 -0.75 -6.75
C ILE A 13 0.04 -1.58 -5.51
N ILE A 14 0.75 -2.69 -5.32
CA ILE A 14 0.62 -3.55 -4.16
C ILE A 14 1.91 -3.44 -3.36
N ILE A 15 1.78 -3.16 -2.07
CA ILE A 15 2.88 -3.13 -1.11
C ILE A 15 2.64 -4.24 -0.09
N GLU A 16 3.63 -5.12 0.07
CA GLU A 16 3.57 -6.21 1.02
C GLU A 16 4.31 -5.84 2.30
N PHE A 17 3.69 -6.13 3.43
CA PHE A 17 4.22 -5.87 4.76
C PHE A 17 4.19 -7.12 5.62
N GLU A 18 5.22 -7.24 6.45
CA GLU A 18 5.17 -8.06 7.64
C GLU A 18 4.64 -7.24 8.81
N LEU A 19 3.61 -7.77 9.46
CA LEU A 19 2.91 -7.14 10.59
C LEU A 19 2.54 -8.23 11.59
N GLN A 20 2.88 -8.04 12.87
CA GLN A 20 2.47 -8.97 13.90
C GLN A 20 0.95 -8.98 14.02
N ALA A 21 0.35 -10.13 14.33
CA ALA A 21 -1.11 -10.29 14.40
C ALA A 21 -1.81 -9.22 15.25
N LYS A 22 -1.18 -8.82 16.36
CA LYS A 22 -1.69 -7.76 17.26
C LYS A 22 -1.73 -6.37 16.62
N GLN A 23 -0.85 -6.09 15.66
CA GLN A 23 -0.74 -4.80 14.98
C GLN A 23 -1.62 -4.72 13.72
N GLN A 24 -2.02 -5.86 13.14
CA GLN A 24 -2.84 -5.92 11.92
C GLN A 24 -4.17 -5.17 12.07
N LEU A 25 -4.88 -5.37 13.19
CA LEU A 25 -6.14 -4.68 13.44
C LEU A 25 -5.95 -3.17 13.58
N MET A 26 -4.87 -2.74 14.25
CA MET A 26 -4.55 -1.32 14.42
C MET A 26 -4.19 -0.66 13.09
N PHE A 27 -3.40 -1.34 12.25
CA PHE A 27 -3.09 -0.89 10.89
C PHE A 27 -4.36 -0.69 10.07
N GLN A 28 -5.27 -1.66 10.09
CA GLN A 28 -6.54 -1.57 9.37
C GLN A 28 -7.43 -0.44 9.88
N ALA A 29 -7.51 -0.24 11.22
CA ALA A 29 -8.28 0.85 11.80
C ALA A 29 -7.73 2.24 11.44
N LEU A 30 -6.40 2.39 11.42
CA LEU A 30 -5.75 3.64 10.99
C LEU A 30 -6.03 3.93 9.52
N LEU A 31 -5.94 2.90 8.66
CA LEU A 31 -6.25 3.06 7.24
C LEU A 31 -7.72 3.39 6.98
N GLN A 32 -8.66 2.86 7.77
CA GLN A 32 -10.09 3.18 7.63
C GLN A 32 -10.40 4.67 7.86
N GLY A 33 -9.53 5.40 8.57
CA GLY A 33 -9.63 6.85 8.73
C GLY A 33 -9.19 7.65 7.51
N GLU A 34 -8.54 7.00 6.54
CA GLU A 34 -7.99 7.64 5.34
C GLU A 34 -8.95 7.49 4.15
N ASP A 35 -9.46 8.61 3.65
CA ASP A 35 -10.33 8.60 2.47
C ASP A 35 -9.53 8.28 1.19
N GLY A 36 -9.87 7.16 0.55
CA GLY A 36 -9.37 6.75 -0.76
C GLY A 36 -7.90 6.36 -0.84
N LEU A 37 -7.19 6.20 0.28
CA LEU A 37 -5.73 5.97 0.29
C LEU A 37 -5.34 4.55 -0.19
N GLY A 38 -6.14 3.55 0.17
CA GLY A 38 -5.89 2.18 -0.23
C GLY A 38 -6.77 1.14 0.46
N LEU A 39 -6.54 -0.12 0.12
CA LEU A 39 -7.24 -1.28 0.65
C LEU A 39 -6.25 -2.30 1.21
N VAL A 40 -6.56 -2.90 2.36
CA VAL A 40 -5.73 -3.96 2.94
C VAL A 40 -6.38 -5.32 2.73
N ARG A 41 -5.56 -6.31 2.36
CA ARG A 41 -5.94 -7.72 2.31
C ARG A 41 -4.83 -8.56 2.91
N CYS A 42 -5.18 -9.73 3.44
CA CYS A 42 -4.21 -10.73 3.89
C CYS A 42 -4.23 -11.89 2.91
N VAL A 43 -3.06 -12.29 2.39
CA VAL A 43 -2.88 -13.42 1.48
C VAL A 43 -1.77 -14.28 2.04
N ASP A 44 -2.07 -15.54 2.38
CA ASP A 44 -1.12 -16.51 2.94
C ASP A 44 -0.31 -15.98 4.14
N GLY A 45 -0.95 -15.16 4.99
CA GLY A 45 -0.33 -14.56 6.18
C GLY A 45 0.43 -13.26 5.93
N ILE A 46 0.57 -12.83 4.66
CA ILE A 46 1.22 -11.57 4.27
C ILE A 46 0.15 -10.48 4.13
N GLN A 47 0.40 -9.32 4.75
CA GLN A 47 -0.46 -8.16 4.56
C GLN A 47 -0.12 -7.46 3.26
N GLN A 48 -1.13 -7.15 2.46
CA GLN A 48 -1.01 -6.44 1.21
C GLN A 48 -1.82 -5.15 1.28
N LEU A 49 -1.16 -4.02 1.02
CA LEU A 49 -1.81 -2.73 0.82
C LEU A 49 -1.87 -2.41 -0.67
N TRP A 50 -3.08 -2.23 -1.15
CA TRP A 50 -3.40 -1.95 -2.52
C TRP A 50 -3.73 -0.47 -2.65
N THR A 51 -3.03 0.23 -3.53
CA THR A 51 -3.23 1.65 -3.81
C THR A 51 -3.11 1.89 -5.32
N THR A 52 -3.25 3.13 -5.76
CA THR A 52 -2.98 3.53 -7.14
C THR A 52 -1.75 4.43 -7.22
N THR A 53 -1.13 4.53 -8.39
CA THR A 53 0.01 5.45 -8.60
C THR A 53 -0.34 6.89 -8.23
N GLY A 54 -1.58 7.33 -8.47
CA GLY A 54 -2.05 8.66 -8.08
C GLY A 54 -2.15 8.89 -6.56
N GLN A 55 -2.26 7.83 -5.76
CA GLN A 55 -2.31 7.90 -4.29
C GLN A 55 -0.98 7.52 -3.63
N PHE A 56 -0.01 7.03 -4.40
CA PHE A 56 1.21 6.44 -3.87
C PHE A 56 2.07 7.41 -3.04
N GLU A 57 2.21 8.66 -3.50
CA GLU A 57 2.96 9.68 -2.75
C GLU A 57 2.31 9.97 -1.39
N ARG A 58 0.98 10.20 -1.38
CA ARG A 58 0.21 10.38 -0.14
C ARG A 58 0.33 9.16 0.77
N LEU A 59 0.33 7.96 0.21
CA LEU A 59 0.52 6.73 0.95
C LEU A 59 1.89 6.65 1.62
N GLN A 60 2.96 7.03 0.92
CA GLN A 60 4.31 7.04 1.50
C GLN A 60 4.41 8.02 2.68
N VAL A 61 3.79 9.19 2.55
CA VAL A 61 3.70 10.17 3.66
C VAL A 61 2.93 9.58 4.84
N TRP A 62 1.81 8.92 4.59
CA TRP A 62 1.02 8.27 5.64
C TRP A 62 1.80 7.15 6.33
N LEU A 63 2.48 6.28 5.57
CA LEU A 63 3.32 5.20 6.11
C LEU A 63 4.44 5.74 7.01
N ALA A 64 5.07 6.85 6.61
CA ALA A 64 6.12 7.51 7.40
C ALA A 64 5.59 8.17 8.68
N ALA A 65 4.29 8.49 8.74
CA ALA A 65 3.63 9.07 9.90
C ALA A 65 3.05 8.02 10.85
N LEU A 66 3.13 6.73 10.51
CA LEU A 66 2.61 5.67 11.37
C LEU A 66 3.38 5.61 12.70
N PRO A 67 2.70 5.24 13.81
CA PRO A 67 3.37 5.00 15.08
C PRO A 67 4.50 3.98 14.96
N GLU A 68 5.68 4.28 15.54
CA GLU A 68 6.85 3.38 15.47
C GLU A 68 6.57 1.99 16.09
N ASN A 69 5.67 1.92 17.08
CA ASN A 69 5.27 0.67 17.73
C ASN A 69 4.46 -0.28 16.83
N LEU A 70 4.03 0.17 15.65
CA LEU A 70 3.36 -0.66 14.66
C LEU A 70 4.34 -1.58 13.90
N GLN A 71 5.64 -1.26 13.92
CA GLN A 71 6.72 -2.08 13.32
C GLN A 71 6.37 -2.57 11.90
N VAL A 72 5.92 -1.65 11.05
CA VAL A 72 5.57 -1.98 9.67
C VAL A 72 6.83 -2.24 8.87
N HIS A 73 7.08 -3.50 8.52
CA HIS A 73 8.25 -3.87 7.72
C HIS A 73 7.82 -4.14 6.27
N GLN A 74 8.17 -3.23 5.37
CA GLN A 74 7.92 -3.42 3.94
C GLN A 74 8.82 -4.53 3.40
N LEU A 75 8.19 -5.54 2.80
CA LEU A 75 8.88 -6.67 2.17
C LEU A 75 9.20 -6.36 0.70
N ARG A 76 8.18 -5.91 -0.04
CA ARG A 76 8.29 -5.55 -1.47
C ARG A 76 7.14 -4.67 -1.92
N SER A 77 7.31 -4.02 -3.07
CA SER A 77 6.26 -3.29 -3.78
C SER A 77 6.30 -3.62 -5.26
N TYR A 78 5.14 -3.79 -5.89
CA TYR A 78 5.04 -4.10 -7.31
C TYR A 78 3.75 -3.54 -7.91
N THR A 79 3.76 -3.28 -9.22
CA THR A 79 2.55 -2.92 -9.96
C THR A 79 1.74 -4.18 -10.27
N TRP A 80 0.42 -4.09 -10.12
CA TRP A 80 -0.48 -5.15 -10.53
C TRP A 80 -0.82 -5.00 -12.02
N SER A 81 -0.41 -5.96 -12.85
CA SER A 81 -0.60 -5.92 -14.30
C SER A 81 -1.91 -6.57 -14.79
N GLY A 82 -2.85 -6.84 -13.88
CA GLY A 82 -4.00 -7.71 -14.19
C GLY A 82 -3.64 -9.20 -14.09
N ALA A 83 -4.62 -10.03 -13.72
CA ALA A 83 -4.58 -11.43 -14.13
C ALA A 83 -4.94 -11.46 -15.62
N SER A 84 -4.08 -12.01 -16.46
CA SER A 84 -4.46 -12.37 -17.82
C SER A 84 -5.60 -13.39 -17.72
N VAL A 85 -6.84 -12.93 -17.93
CA VAL A 85 -7.99 -13.80 -18.14
C VAL A 85 -7.91 -14.45 -19.52
#